data_AF-A0A2E1AK58-F1
#
_entry.id   AF-A0A2E1AK58-F1
#
_cell.length_a   1.000
_cell.length_b   1.000
_cell.length_c   1.000
_cell.angle_alpha   90.00
_cell.angle_beta   90.00
_cell.angle_gamma   90.00
#
_symmetry.space_group_name_H-M   'P 1'
#
loop_
_entity.id
_entity.type
_entity.pdbx_description
1 polymer ?
#
loop_
_entity_poly.entity_id
_entity_poly.type
_entity_poly.pdbx_seq_one_letter_code
_entity_poly.pdbx_strand_id
1 'polypeptide(L)'
;MTQPKIAKRCGPNRLTRSQHSALNWRLCPQLRTIPMIRRLIDQLMGTSRIDPSDYAAQISPNRFKSLTYALAGWVYMLRRQKNTRIMSIASLLMAVLCIWLELDRIEFAIIIIAVTIVWLTEFLNAGIEAAVDLASPDLHPMAQVGKDVASAAVLLGVIASILIGILILGPHLIEKIDPNSPLSLSELPT
;
A
#
# COMPACT_ATOMS: atom_id res chain seq x y z
N MET A 1 30.86 -19.45 41.88
CA MET A 1 32.07 -18.61 41.70
C MET A 1 32.30 -18.48 40.19
N THR A 2 32.38 -17.34 39.53
CA THR A 2 32.08 -15.93 39.82
C THR A 2 32.22 -15.26 38.45
N GLN A 3 31.24 -14.47 38.03
CA GLN A 3 31.35 -13.54 36.89
C GLN A 3 32.53 -12.57 37.11
N PRO A 4 33.08 -11.97 36.03
CA PRO A 4 33.55 -10.60 36.11
C PRO A 4 32.74 -9.64 35.23
N LYS A 5 32.47 -8.49 35.85
CA LYS A 5 31.64 -7.35 35.49
C LYS A 5 32.12 -6.56 34.25
N ILE A 6 31.12 -6.11 33.48
CA ILE A 6 30.94 -4.82 32.77
C ILE A 6 32.05 -3.77 32.96
N ALA A 7 32.51 -3.17 31.85
CA ALA A 7 33.08 -1.82 31.83
C ALA A 7 32.49 -0.98 30.68
N LYS A 8 31.74 0.05 31.08
CA LYS A 8 31.22 1.16 30.27
C LYS A 8 32.39 1.99 29.71
N ARG A 9 32.33 2.38 28.43
CA ARG A 9 33.11 3.52 27.91
C ARG A 9 32.32 4.80 28.13
N CYS A 10 32.85 5.66 28.98
CA CYS A 10 32.48 7.07 29.14
C CYS A 10 33.51 7.97 28.43
N GLY A 11 33.03 9.06 27.82
CA GLY A 11 33.74 10.35 27.73
C GLY A 11 33.69 11.04 26.35
N PRO A 12 33.64 12.40 26.27
CA PRO A 12 33.83 13.38 27.35
C PRO A 12 32.67 14.39 27.58
N ASN A 13 32.65 14.89 28.82
CA ASN A 13 31.85 15.98 29.37
C ASN A 13 31.86 17.29 28.55
N ARG A 14 30.71 17.99 28.55
CA ARG A 14 30.69 19.45 28.64
C ARG A 14 29.53 19.90 29.54
N LEU A 15 29.86 20.25 30.77
CA LEU A 15 28.97 20.87 31.74
C LEU A 15 29.00 22.41 31.56
N THR A 16 27.80 23.00 31.66
CA THR A 16 27.46 24.35 32.19
C THR A 16 27.97 25.62 31.51
N ARG A 17 27.05 26.45 30.99
CA ARG A 17 26.95 27.89 31.31
C ARG A 17 25.61 28.50 30.83
N SER A 18 25.10 29.47 31.60
CA SER A 18 23.88 30.29 31.42
C SER A 18 22.60 29.68 32.02
N GLN A 19 22.43 29.57 33.34
CA GLN A 19 22.11 30.70 34.24
C GLN A 19 22.00 32.07 33.55
N HIS A 20 20.80 32.42 33.09
CA HIS A 20 20.33 33.80 33.13
C HIS A 20 18.85 33.81 33.48
N SER A 21 18.53 34.58 34.52
CA SER A 21 17.23 35.14 34.84
C SER A 21 16.07 34.17 35.11
N ALA A 22 15.98 33.77 36.38
CA ALA A 22 14.72 33.85 37.09
C ALA A 22 14.13 35.27 36.91
N LEU A 23 13.30 35.46 35.88
CA LEU A 23 12.52 36.67 35.70
C LEU A 23 11.05 36.31 35.96
N ASN A 24 10.57 36.77 37.12
CA ASN A 24 9.19 36.99 37.51
C ASN A 24 8.10 36.53 36.53
N TRP A 25 7.53 35.33 36.77
CA TRP A 25 6.23 34.95 36.20
C TRP A 25 5.05 35.28 37.14
N ARG A 26 5.30 35.99 38.24
CA ARG A 26 4.22 36.65 39.00
C ARG A 26 3.79 37.90 38.24
N LEU A 27 2.73 37.78 37.44
CA LEU A 27 1.67 38.77 37.18
C LEU A 27 0.97 38.47 35.85
N CYS A 28 -0.13 37.72 35.93
CA CYS A 28 -1.40 37.96 35.23
C CYS A 28 -2.36 36.78 35.51
N PRO A 29 -3.16 36.84 36.59
CA PRO A 29 -4.37 36.04 36.68
C PRO A 29 -5.39 36.64 35.70
N GLN A 30 -6.32 35.83 35.16
CA GLN A 30 -7.47 36.25 34.32
C GLN A 30 -7.39 36.03 32.80
N LEU A 31 -6.94 34.86 32.32
CA LEU A 31 -7.46 34.30 31.06
C LEU A 31 -7.70 32.79 31.25
N ARG A 32 -8.79 32.52 31.97
CA ARG A 32 -9.33 31.21 32.27
C ARG A 32 -10.37 30.86 31.21
N THR A 33 -9.98 30.20 30.12
CA THR A 33 -10.89 29.57 29.13
C THR A 33 -10.07 28.74 28.15
N ILE A 34 -10.31 27.47 27.82
CA ILE A 34 -11.14 26.37 28.32
C ILE A 34 -10.19 25.15 28.25
N PRO A 35 -9.82 24.49 29.37
CA PRO A 35 -8.81 23.42 29.35
C PRO A 35 -9.20 22.25 28.44
N MET A 36 -10.51 22.05 28.22
CA MET A 36 -11.05 21.07 27.28
C MET A 36 -10.75 21.42 25.82
N ILE A 37 -10.88 22.68 25.39
CA ILE A 37 -10.59 23.09 24.01
C ILE A 37 -9.10 22.94 23.71
N ARG A 38 -8.23 23.30 24.65
CA ARG A 38 -6.77 23.13 24.47
C ARG A 38 -6.37 21.66 24.37
N ARG A 39 -6.94 20.80 25.21
CA ARG A 39 -6.77 19.33 25.13
C ARG A 39 -7.31 18.75 23.82
N LEU A 40 -8.49 19.21 23.38
CA LEU A 40 -9.10 18.80 22.12
C LEU A 40 -8.24 19.24 20.93
N ILE A 41 -7.73 20.47 20.94
CA ILE A 41 -6.81 20.98 19.91
C ILE A 41 -5.51 20.17 19.89
N ASP A 42 -4.93 19.83 21.04
CA ASP A 42 -3.72 19.01 21.08
C ASP A 42 -3.99 17.55 20.67
N GLN A 43 -5.20 17.01 20.90
CA GLN A 43 -5.60 15.69 20.37
C GLN A 43 -5.80 15.72 18.85
N LEU A 44 -6.37 16.81 18.30
CA LEU A 44 -6.64 16.96 16.87
C LEU A 44 -5.38 17.37 16.08
N MET A 45 -4.52 18.21 16.66
CA MET A 45 -3.29 18.73 16.04
C MET A 45 -2.02 17.99 16.50
N GLY A 46 -2.13 16.99 17.37
CA GLY A 46 -0.98 16.22 17.84
C GLY A 46 -0.27 15.49 16.70
N THR A 47 -1.03 14.99 15.73
CA THR A 47 -0.50 14.31 14.53
C THR A 47 0.04 15.29 13.49
N SER A 48 -0.51 16.49 13.38
CA SER A 48 -0.05 17.50 12.41
C SER A 48 1.28 18.15 12.77
N ARG A 49 1.75 17.99 14.02
CA ARG A 49 3.08 18.44 14.48
C ARG A 49 4.20 17.42 14.25
N ILE A 50 3.88 16.21 13.79
CA ILE A 50 4.87 15.17 13.48
C ILE A 50 5.48 15.51 12.12
N ASP A 51 6.72 15.96 12.08
CA ASP A 51 7.46 16.11 10.82
C ASP A 51 7.97 14.73 10.38
N PRO A 52 7.51 14.18 9.23
CA PRO A 52 7.93 12.86 8.78
C PRO A 52 9.45 12.75 8.58
N SER A 53 10.13 13.88 8.34
CA SER A 53 11.58 13.91 8.14
C SER A 53 12.38 13.52 9.39
N ASP A 54 11.81 13.69 10.59
CA ASP A 54 12.47 13.35 11.87
C ASP A 54 12.61 11.84 12.08
N TYR A 55 11.80 11.03 11.40
CA TYR A 55 11.77 9.55 11.49
C TYR A 55 12.12 8.86 10.17
N ALA A 56 12.40 9.64 9.13
CA ALA A 56 12.63 9.17 7.78
C ALA A 56 14.00 8.48 7.66
N ALA A 57 14.02 7.15 7.78
CA ALA A 57 15.27 6.40 7.61
C ALA A 57 15.93 6.65 6.24
N GLN A 58 15.15 6.85 5.15
CA GLN A 58 15.64 7.27 3.82
C GLN A 58 14.51 7.87 2.95
N ILE A 59 14.14 9.15 3.12
CA ILE A 59 13.31 9.84 2.11
C ILE A 59 14.26 10.51 1.12
N SER A 60 14.35 9.96 -0.09
CA SER A 60 15.04 10.64 -1.18
C SER A 60 14.23 11.89 -1.59
N PRO A 61 14.81 13.10 -1.55
CA PRO A 61 14.15 14.30 -2.10
C PRO A 61 14.04 14.24 -3.64
N ASN A 62 14.79 13.35 -4.28
CA ASN A 62 14.87 13.24 -5.72
C ASN A 62 13.82 12.26 -6.27
N ARG A 63 12.93 12.74 -7.16
CA ARG A 63 11.83 11.95 -7.75
C ARG A 63 12.31 10.71 -8.52
N PHE A 64 13.51 10.79 -9.10
CA PHE A 64 14.11 9.65 -9.81
C PHE A 64 14.43 8.47 -8.88
N LYS A 65 14.87 8.74 -7.64
CA LYS A 65 15.14 7.68 -6.66
C LYS A 65 13.85 7.02 -6.17
N SER A 66 12.74 7.76 -6.05
CA SER A 66 11.42 7.12 -5.77
C SER A 66 10.98 6.17 -6.87
N LEU A 67 11.27 6.48 -8.14
CA LEU A 67 11.03 5.54 -9.25
C LEU A 67 11.92 4.29 -9.12
N THR A 68 13.19 4.46 -8.74
CA THR A 68 14.09 3.32 -8.50
C THR A 68 13.55 2.40 -7.39
N TYR A 69 13.01 2.96 -6.30
CA TYR A 69 12.39 2.16 -5.23
C TYR A 69 11.13 1.44 -5.71
N ALA A 70 10.28 2.11 -6.50
CA ALA A 70 9.10 1.47 -7.08
C ALA A 70 9.48 0.30 -8.00
N LEU A 71 10.47 0.49 -8.90
CA LEU A 71 10.98 -0.56 -9.77
C LEU A 71 11.60 -1.72 -8.99
N ALA A 72 12.34 -1.43 -7.92
CA ALA A 72 12.88 -2.47 -7.04
C ALA A 72 11.75 -3.30 -6.41
N GLY A 73 10.65 -2.67 -5.98
CA GLY A 73 9.46 -3.35 -5.49
C GLY A 73 8.82 -4.26 -6.55
N TRP A 74 8.69 -3.78 -7.79
CA TRP A 74 8.21 -4.60 -8.90
C TRP A 74 9.07 -5.83 -9.16
N VAL A 75 10.40 -5.66 -9.22
CA VAL A 75 11.34 -6.78 -9.42
C VAL A 75 11.28 -7.76 -8.26
N TYR A 76 11.12 -7.27 -7.02
CA TYR A 76 10.95 -8.11 -5.84
C TYR A 76 9.71 -9.01 -5.97
N MET A 77 8.55 -8.42 -6.32
CA MET A 77 7.29 -9.14 -6.49
C MET A 77 7.39 -10.25 -7.55
N LEU A 78 7.90 -9.92 -8.75
CA LEU A 78 8.05 -10.88 -9.85
C LEU A 78 8.99 -12.05 -9.52
N ARG A 79 10.00 -11.82 -8.68
CA ARG A 79 10.97 -12.86 -8.30
C ARG A 79 10.49 -13.75 -7.16
N ARG A 80 9.82 -13.18 -6.15
CA ARG A 80 9.58 -13.86 -4.86
C ARG A 80 8.30 -14.71 -4.86
N GLN A 81 7.20 -14.22 -5.45
CA GLN A 81 5.89 -14.83 -5.27
C GLN A 81 5.44 -15.62 -6.52
N LYS A 82 5.01 -16.88 -6.30
CA LYS A 82 4.50 -17.74 -7.38
C LYS A 82 3.19 -17.18 -7.97
N ASN A 83 2.29 -16.70 -7.11
CA ASN A 83 1.00 -16.13 -7.51
C ASN A 83 1.18 -14.91 -8.42
N THR A 84 2.09 -14.00 -8.06
CA THR A 84 2.44 -12.85 -8.89
C THR A 84 2.93 -13.25 -10.29
N ARG A 85 3.69 -14.34 -10.45
CA ARG A 85 4.11 -14.80 -11.78
C ARG A 85 2.92 -15.27 -12.62
N ILE A 86 2.03 -16.06 -12.04
CA ILE A 86 0.80 -16.51 -12.71
C ILE A 86 -0.04 -15.30 -13.13
N MET A 87 -0.21 -14.34 -12.23
CA MET A 87 -0.94 -13.10 -12.49
C MET A 87 -0.28 -12.27 -13.59
N SER A 88 1.06 -12.21 -13.63
CA SER A 88 1.79 -11.51 -14.69
C SER A 88 1.54 -12.13 -16.07
N ILE A 89 1.58 -13.45 -16.16
CA ILE A 89 1.27 -14.18 -17.40
C ILE A 89 -0.19 -13.97 -17.78
N ALA A 90 -1.12 -14.07 -16.83
CA ALA A 90 -2.54 -13.82 -17.06
C ALA A 90 -2.82 -12.40 -17.55
N SER A 91 -2.16 -11.38 -16.98
CA SER A 91 -2.29 -10.00 -17.42
C SER A 91 -1.76 -9.77 -18.84
N LEU A 92 -0.66 -10.44 -19.22
CA LEU A 92 -0.12 -10.40 -20.58
C LEU A 92 -1.07 -11.09 -21.57
N LEU A 93 -1.61 -12.25 -21.21
CA LEU A 93 -2.59 -12.96 -22.03
C LEU A 93 -3.85 -12.11 -22.23
N MET A 94 -4.34 -11.43 -21.20
CA MET A 94 -5.47 -10.53 -21.33
C MET A 94 -5.17 -9.36 -22.26
N ALA A 95 -3.98 -8.74 -22.16
CA ALA A 95 -3.61 -7.66 -23.08
C ALA A 95 -3.59 -8.13 -24.55
N VAL A 96 -3.05 -9.32 -24.82
CA VAL A 96 -3.05 -9.91 -26.16
C VAL A 96 -4.48 -10.22 -26.62
N LEU A 97 -5.31 -10.80 -25.76
CA LEU A 97 -6.69 -11.16 -26.08
C LEU A 97 -7.53 -9.92 -26.39
N CYS A 98 -7.37 -8.84 -25.61
CA CYS A 98 -8.05 -7.58 -25.85
C CYS A 98 -7.71 -6.95 -27.20
N ILE A 99 -6.43 -7.00 -27.60
CA ILE A 99 -5.99 -6.49 -28.91
C ILE A 99 -6.54 -7.38 -30.04
N TRP A 100 -6.53 -8.70 -29.85
CA TRP A 100 -7.02 -9.65 -30.85
C TRP A 100 -8.54 -9.60 -31.07
N LEU A 101 -9.31 -9.31 -30.00
CA LEU A 101 -10.76 -9.14 -30.06
C LEU A 101 -11.20 -7.74 -30.54
N GLU A 102 -10.26 -6.80 -30.70
CA GLU A 102 -10.55 -5.43 -31.17
C GLU A 102 -11.59 -4.71 -30.29
N LEU A 103 -11.48 -4.87 -28.96
CA LEU A 103 -12.39 -4.26 -27.97
C LEU A 103 -12.51 -2.74 -28.12
N ASP A 104 -13.67 -2.20 -27.75
CA ASP A 104 -13.85 -0.75 -27.66
C ASP A 104 -12.92 -0.14 -26.59
N ARG A 105 -12.64 1.17 -26.75
CA ARG A 105 -11.78 1.94 -25.84
C ARG A 105 -12.27 1.89 -24.39
N ILE A 106 -13.58 1.92 -24.17
CA ILE A 106 -14.17 1.91 -22.82
C ILE A 106 -13.97 0.52 -22.20
N GLU A 107 -14.26 -0.53 -22.95
CA GLU A 107 -14.12 -1.91 -22.51
C GLU A 107 -12.67 -2.25 -22.18
N PHE A 108 -11.74 -1.83 -23.04
CA PHE A 108 -10.33 -1.98 -22.82
C PHE A 108 -9.86 -1.22 -21.56
N ALA A 109 -10.36 0.00 -21.33
CA ALA A 109 -10.06 0.76 -20.12
C ALA A 109 -10.58 0.04 -18.85
N ILE A 110 -11.77 -0.55 -18.89
CA ILE A 110 -12.33 -1.32 -17.77
C ILE A 110 -11.48 -2.54 -17.47
N ILE A 111 -11.02 -3.28 -18.49
CA ILE A 111 -10.11 -4.42 -18.32
C ILE A 111 -8.77 -3.98 -17.70
N ILE A 112 -8.20 -2.86 -18.16
CA ILE A 112 -6.97 -2.29 -17.58
C ILE A 112 -7.17 -2.00 -16.09
N ILE A 113 -8.28 -1.35 -15.73
CA ILE A 113 -8.60 -1.03 -14.33
C ILE A 113 -8.75 -2.32 -13.51
N ALA A 114 -9.49 -3.31 -14.01
CA ALA A 114 -9.69 -4.58 -13.33
C ALA A 114 -8.35 -5.28 -13.03
N VAL A 115 -7.49 -5.43 -14.06
CA VAL A 115 -6.15 -6.02 -13.91
C VAL A 115 -5.28 -5.22 -12.94
N THR A 116 -5.34 -3.88 -13.01
CA THR A 116 -4.58 -3.00 -12.13
C THR A 116 -5.00 -3.15 -10.67
N ILE A 117 -6.29 -3.34 -10.39
CA ILE A 117 -6.77 -3.59 -9.02
C ILE A 117 -6.21 -4.91 -8.47
N VAL A 118 -6.14 -5.97 -9.28
CA VAL A 118 -5.52 -7.23 -8.83
C VAL A 118 -4.03 -7.06 -8.54
N TRP A 119 -3.30 -6.31 -9.38
CA TRP A 119 -1.92 -5.94 -9.10
C TRP A 119 -1.80 -5.15 -7.79
N LEU A 120 -2.67 -4.17 -7.59
CA LEU A 120 -2.66 -3.36 -6.37
C LEU A 120 -2.87 -4.23 -5.11
N THR A 121 -3.86 -5.11 -5.12
CA THR A 121 -4.15 -5.97 -3.95
C THR A 121 -3.00 -6.93 -3.67
N GLU A 122 -2.37 -7.53 -4.68
CA GLU A 122 -1.21 -8.42 -4.52
C GLU A 122 0.00 -7.67 -3.93
N PHE A 123 0.30 -6.46 -4.41
CA PHE A 123 1.38 -5.62 -3.88
C PHE A 123 1.12 -5.22 -2.42
N LEU A 124 -0.13 -4.86 -2.10
CA LEU A 124 -0.53 -4.54 -0.72
C LEU A 124 -0.40 -5.77 0.18
N ASN A 125 -0.82 -6.95 -0.29
CA ASN A 125 -0.68 -8.19 0.47
C ASN A 125 0.79 -8.48 0.80
N ALA A 126 1.68 -8.43 -0.18
CA ALA A 126 3.11 -8.63 0.06
C ALA A 126 3.73 -7.57 0.99
N GLY A 127 3.28 -6.32 0.89
CA GLY A 127 3.70 -5.26 1.80
C GLY A 127 3.25 -5.51 3.24
N ILE A 128 2.01 -5.95 3.44
CA ILE A 128 1.47 -6.32 4.74
C ILE A 128 2.20 -7.54 5.31
N GLU A 129 2.42 -8.58 4.50
CA GLU A 129 3.21 -9.75 4.89
C GLU A 129 4.60 -9.34 5.40
N ALA A 130 5.32 -8.51 4.65
CA ALA A 130 6.64 -8.03 5.03
C ALA A 130 6.62 -7.20 6.33
N ALA A 131 5.61 -6.34 6.52
CA ALA A 131 5.46 -5.53 7.73
C ALA A 131 5.14 -6.41 8.95
N VAL A 132 4.27 -7.41 8.79
CA VAL A 132 3.91 -8.36 9.85
C VAL A 132 5.09 -9.25 10.20
N ASP A 133 5.83 -9.75 9.21
CA ASP A 133 7.04 -10.56 9.41
C ASP A 133 8.14 -9.79 10.16
N LEU A 134 8.24 -8.49 9.92
CA LEU A 134 9.15 -7.62 10.65
C LEU A 134 8.71 -7.39 12.11
N ALA A 135 7.40 -7.20 12.33
CA ALA A 135 6.84 -6.89 13.64
C ALA A 135 6.73 -8.10 14.57
N SER A 136 6.50 -9.28 14.02
CA SER A 136 6.33 -10.53 14.77
C SER A 136 7.10 -11.68 14.11
N PRO A 137 8.40 -11.83 14.42
CA PRO A 137 9.22 -12.92 13.86
C PRO A 137 8.73 -14.31 14.25
N ASP A 138 8.10 -14.42 15.43
CA ASP A 138 7.46 -15.65 15.91
C ASP A 138 5.98 -15.71 15.48
N LEU A 139 5.45 -16.93 15.35
CA LEU A 139 4.05 -17.18 15.01
C LEU A 139 3.12 -16.64 16.09
N HIS A 140 2.53 -15.47 15.85
CA HIS A 140 1.53 -14.86 16.70
C HIS A 140 0.13 -14.99 16.08
N PRO A 141 -0.91 -15.38 16.83
CA PRO A 141 -2.27 -15.58 16.28
C PRO A 141 -2.82 -14.35 15.55
N MET A 142 -2.58 -13.14 16.07
CA MET A 142 -3.00 -11.90 15.39
C MET A 142 -2.21 -11.59 14.12
N ALA A 143 -0.95 -12.01 14.03
CA ALA A 143 -0.14 -11.87 12.82
C ALA A 143 -0.70 -12.77 11.71
N GLN A 144 -1.14 -13.98 12.07
CA GLN A 144 -1.84 -14.88 11.15
C GLN A 144 -3.13 -14.25 10.62
N VAL A 145 -4.00 -13.73 11.50
CA VAL A 145 -5.24 -13.05 11.08
C VAL A 145 -4.97 -11.91 10.10
N GLY A 146 -3.95 -11.09 10.34
CA GLY A 146 -3.59 -10.00 9.44
C GLY A 146 -3.20 -10.48 8.03
N LYS A 147 -2.41 -11.56 7.94
CA LYS A 147 -2.03 -12.18 6.67
C LYS A 147 -3.20 -12.83 5.95
N ASP A 148 -4.08 -13.51 6.70
CA ASP A 148 -5.27 -14.17 6.14
C ASP A 148 -6.24 -13.13 5.53
N VAL A 149 -6.46 -12.01 6.23
CA VAL A 149 -7.29 -10.91 5.71
C VAL A 149 -6.68 -10.25 4.48
N ALA A 150 -5.36 -10.05 4.46
CA ALA A 150 -4.67 -9.50 3.30
C ALA A 150 -4.79 -10.43 2.08
N SER A 151 -4.64 -11.75 2.29
CA SER A 151 -4.84 -12.77 1.25
C SER A 151 -6.30 -12.82 0.75
N ALA A 152 -7.27 -12.66 1.65
CA ALA A 152 -8.69 -12.59 1.27
C ALA A 152 -9.00 -11.38 0.39
N ALA A 153 -8.35 -10.23 0.61
CA ALA A 153 -8.49 -9.05 -0.24
C ALA A 153 -7.97 -9.30 -1.67
N VAL A 154 -6.85 -10.03 -1.83
CA VAL A 154 -6.35 -10.45 -3.15
C VAL A 154 -7.38 -11.33 -3.84
N LEU A 155 -7.91 -12.35 -3.15
CA LEU A 155 -8.92 -13.25 -3.70
C LEU A 155 -10.15 -12.51 -4.20
N LEU A 156 -10.64 -11.53 -3.43
CA LEU A 156 -11.78 -10.71 -3.83
C LEU A 156 -11.50 -9.93 -5.12
N GLY A 157 -10.30 -9.33 -5.23
CA GLY A 157 -9.87 -8.64 -6.44
C GLY A 157 -9.79 -9.55 -7.67
N VAL A 158 -9.25 -10.76 -7.50
CA VAL A 158 -9.18 -11.77 -8.57
C VAL A 158 -10.59 -12.17 -9.04
N ILE A 159 -11.51 -12.47 -8.12
CA ILE A 159 -12.89 -12.83 -8.48
C ILE A 159 -13.57 -11.69 -9.24
N ALA A 160 -13.46 -10.46 -8.74
CA ALA A 160 -14.03 -9.30 -9.43
C ALA A 160 -13.45 -9.13 -10.84
N SER A 161 -12.12 -9.27 -11.00
CA SER A 161 -11.48 -9.17 -12.31
C SER A 161 -11.91 -10.28 -13.27
N ILE A 162 -12.12 -11.50 -12.79
CA ILE A 162 -12.63 -12.62 -13.61
C ILE A 162 -14.06 -12.32 -14.08
N LEU A 163 -14.93 -11.85 -13.18
CA LEU A 163 -16.32 -11.52 -13.53
C LEU A 163 -16.38 -10.40 -14.57
N ILE A 164 -15.60 -9.34 -14.40
CA ILE A 164 -15.48 -8.26 -15.39
C ILE A 164 -14.96 -8.80 -16.72
N GLY A 165 -13.92 -9.64 -16.68
CA GLY A 165 -13.37 -10.29 -17.87
C GLY A 165 -14.42 -11.10 -18.63
N ILE A 166 -15.19 -11.95 -17.94
CA ILE A 166 -16.25 -12.75 -18.56
C ILE A 166 -17.34 -11.85 -19.16
N LEU A 167 -17.75 -10.79 -18.46
CA LEU A 167 -18.82 -9.90 -18.91
C LEU A 167 -18.45 -9.15 -20.19
N ILE A 168 -17.20 -8.72 -20.32
CA ILE A 168 -16.72 -7.93 -21.45
C ILE A 168 -16.23 -8.83 -22.60
N LEU A 169 -15.35 -9.79 -22.30
CA LEU A 169 -14.73 -10.65 -23.32
C LEU A 169 -15.69 -11.74 -23.82
N GLY A 170 -16.67 -12.15 -23.01
CA GLY A 170 -17.64 -13.20 -23.34
C GLY A 170 -18.38 -12.97 -24.66
N PRO A 171 -19.12 -11.86 -24.85
CA PRO A 171 -19.84 -11.60 -26.10
C PRO A 171 -18.90 -11.53 -27.31
N HIS A 172 -17.81 -10.76 -27.20
CA HIS A 172 -16.79 -10.62 -28.25
C HIS A 172 -16.20 -11.96 -28.69
N LEU A 173 -15.95 -12.86 -27.74
CA LEU A 173 -15.38 -14.17 -28.01
C LEU A 173 -16.40 -15.08 -28.73
N ILE A 174 -17.68 -15.02 -28.35
CA ILE A 174 -18.74 -15.79 -29.00
C ILE A 174 -18.91 -15.32 -30.45
N GLU A 175 -18.95 -14.01 -30.69
CA GLU A 175 -19.10 -13.44 -32.03
C GLU A 175 -17.91 -13.75 -32.95
N LYS A 176 -16.68 -13.71 -32.42
CA LYS A 176 -15.47 -14.02 -33.20
C LYS A 176 -15.38 -15.50 -33.57
N ILE A 177 -15.92 -16.40 -32.74
CA ILE A 177 -15.88 -17.86 -32.96
C ILE A 177 -17.07 -18.35 -33.80
N ASP A 178 -18.28 -17.85 -33.52
CA ASP A 178 -19.50 -18.16 -34.26
C ASP A 178 -20.23 -16.88 -34.69
N PRO A 179 -19.95 -16.39 -35.91
CA PRO A 179 -20.57 -15.16 -36.42
C PRO A 179 -22.08 -15.29 -36.66
N ASN A 180 -22.65 -16.51 -36.68
CA ASN A 180 -24.09 -16.74 -36.86
C ASN A 180 -24.85 -16.92 -35.54
N SER A 181 -24.19 -16.67 -34.40
CA SER A 181 -24.82 -16.78 -33.09
C SER A 181 -25.98 -15.79 -32.93
N PRO A 182 -27.05 -16.12 -32.19
CA PRO A 182 -28.24 -15.27 -32.08
C PRO A 182 -27.99 -13.88 -31.48
N LEU A 183 -26.85 -13.66 -30.81
CA LEU A 183 -26.43 -12.35 -30.31
C LEU A 183 -26.04 -11.39 -31.44
N SER A 184 -25.45 -11.89 -32.54
CA SER A 184 -25.10 -11.05 -33.70
C SER A 184 -26.34 -10.64 -34.51
N LEU A 185 -27.40 -11.45 -34.49
CA LEU A 185 -28.66 -11.21 -35.21
C LEU A 185 -29.61 -10.22 -34.51
N SER A 186 -29.40 -9.91 -33.23
CA SER A 186 -30.19 -8.89 -32.50
C SER A 186 -29.76 -7.45 -32.76
N GLU A 187 -28.62 -7.21 -33.42
CA GLU A 187 -28.17 -5.86 -33.79
C GLU A 187 -28.57 -5.43 -35.21
N LEU A 188 -29.37 -6.24 -35.95
CA LEU A 188 -29.87 -5.82 -37.26
C LEU A 188 -30.83 -4.62 -37.12
N PRO A 189 -30.53 -3.46 -37.72
CA PRO A 189 -31.45 -2.33 -37.69
C PRO A 189 -32.73 -2.68 -38.45
N THR A 190 -33.88 -2.58 -37.77
CA THR A 190 -35.21 -2.50 -38.40
C THR A 190 -35.46 -1.14 -39.02
#